data_AF-A0A1R1HZT2-F1
#
_entry.id   AF-A0A1R1HZT2-F1
#
_cell.length_a   1.000
_cell.length_b   1.000
_cell.length_c   1.000
_cell.angle_alpha   90.00
_cell.angle_beta   90.00
_cell.angle_gamma   90.00
#
_symmetry.space_group_name_H-M   'P 1'
#
loop_
_entity.id
_entity.type
_entity.pdbx_description
1 polymer ?
#
loop_
_entity_poly.entity_id
_entity_poly.type
_entity_poly.pdbx_seq_one_letter_code
_entity_poly.pdbx_strand_id
1 'polypeptide(L)'
;MAQPNSRFAGDDGAADPLTRAAIARAQDHNGYIRALVALCTSRLLLPIVASGDEGGDAPDPDRHAEMAAVTLKDESGSYLLAFTGYDSLKAWEAGARPVPCLLDELCATVEAADAEQLLIDVAGPVPFVIAGDALQKFADGFRLVEFEGEDFAWVKYAEDDDA
;
A
#
# COMPACT_ATOMS: atom_id res chain seq x y z
N MET A 1 3.67 -21.16 14.01
CA MET A 1 2.40 -20.42 13.81
C MET A 1 2.61 -19.01 14.34
N ALA A 2 2.93 -18.05 13.47
CA ALA A 2 3.06 -16.64 13.86
C ALA A 2 1.68 -16.11 14.28
N GLN A 3 1.64 -15.39 15.41
CA GLN A 3 0.40 -14.78 15.91
C GLN A 3 -0.09 -13.71 14.92
N PRO A 4 -1.41 -13.57 14.69
CA PRO A 4 -1.92 -12.50 13.84
C PRO A 4 -1.70 -11.13 14.50
N ASN A 5 -0.94 -10.26 13.82
CA ASN A 5 -0.99 -8.80 13.88
C ASN A 5 -1.06 -8.11 15.27
N SER A 6 -0.34 -8.58 16.29
CA SER A 6 -0.19 -7.81 17.56
C SER A 6 0.38 -6.40 17.32
N ARG A 7 1.18 -6.23 16.26
CA ARG A 7 1.78 -4.97 15.83
C ARG A 7 0.78 -3.83 15.60
N PHE A 8 -0.43 -4.17 15.12
CA PHE A 8 -1.49 -3.19 14.82
C PHE A 8 -2.69 -3.38 15.77
N ALA A 9 -2.47 -3.98 16.94
CA ALA A 9 -3.52 -4.13 17.93
C ALA A 9 -4.02 -2.74 18.39
N GLY A 10 -5.32 -2.49 18.28
CA GLY A 10 -5.93 -1.21 18.63
C GLY A 10 -5.91 -0.16 17.50
N ASP A 11 -5.49 -0.54 16.28
CA ASP A 11 -5.70 0.28 15.09
C ASP A 11 -7.20 0.50 14.86
N ASP A 12 -7.61 1.77 14.84
CA ASP A 12 -9.00 2.19 14.61
C ASP A 12 -9.33 2.34 13.12
N GLY A 13 -8.34 2.08 12.24
CA GLY A 13 -8.47 2.14 10.80
C GLY A 13 -8.40 3.57 10.23
N ALA A 14 -8.21 4.59 11.06
CA ALA A 14 -8.00 5.95 10.59
C ALA A 14 -6.67 6.08 9.84
N ALA A 15 -6.63 6.99 8.89
CA ALA A 15 -5.38 7.37 8.24
C ALA A 15 -4.56 8.29 9.14
N ASP A 16 -3.24 8.19 9.03
CA ASP A 16 -2.35 9.18 9.63
C ASP A 16 -2.57 10.55 8.94
N PRO A 17 -3.01 11.58 9.68
CA PRO A 17 -3.24 12.90 9.11
C PRO A 17 -1.96 13.53 8.55
N LEU A 18 -0.77 13.23 9.09
CA LEU A 18 0.49 13.73 8.58
C LEU A 18 0.81 13.16 7.20
N THR A 19 0.57 11.86 7.02
CA THR A 19 0.77 11.16 5.74
C THR A 19 -0.16 11.68 4.66
N ARG A 20 -1.45 11.82 4.95
CA ARG A 20 -2.39 12.41 3.99
C ARG A 20 -2.04 13.85 3.64
N ALA A 21 -1.61 14.64 4.63
CA ALA A 21 -1.19 16.01 4.39
C ALA A 21 0.11 16.10 3.56
N ALA A 22 1.04 15.15 3.71
CA ALA A 22 2.24 15.05 2.88
C ALA A 22 1.89 14.67 1.43
N ILE A 23 1.05 13.64 1.23
CA ILE A 23 0.56 13.23 -0.10
C ILE A 23 -0.15 14.40 -0.80
N ALA A 24 -1.05 15.11 -0.11
CA ALA A 24 -1.77 16.23 -0.72
C ALA A 24 -0.86 17.39 -1.15
N ARG A 25 0.30 17.55 -0.51
CA ARG A 25 1.31 18.58 -0.82
C ARG A 25 2.37 18.11 -1.83
N ALA A 26 2.31 16.88 -2.32
CA ALA A 26 3.26 16.33 -3.29
C ALA A 26 3.05 16.89 -4.71
N GLN A 27 3.28 18.19 -4.87
CA GLN A 27 3.10 18.92 -6.13
C GLN A 27 4.41 19.12 -6.91
N ASP A 28 5.54 18.77 -6.29
CA ASP A 28 6.88 18.82 -6.86
C ASP A 28 7.72 17.61 -6.41
N HIS A 29 8.97 17.54 -6.86
CA HIS A 29 9.87 16.43 -6.56
C HIS A 29 10.13 16.25 -5.06
N ASN A 30 10.42 17.34 -4.34
CA ASN A 30 10.70 17.27 -2.90
C ASN A 30 9.43 16.92 -2.10
N GLY A 31 8.28 17.44 -2.52
CA GLY A 31 6.97 17.09 -1.95
C GLY A 31 6.64 15.61 -2.14
N TYR A 32 6.93 15.05 -3.32
CA TYR A 32 6.79 13.61 -3.57
C TYR A 32 7.68 12.79 -2.64
N ILE A 33 8.95 13.16 -2.51
CA ILE A 33 9.88 12.49 -1.59
C ILE A 33 9.39 12.56 -0.13
N ARG A 34 8.88 13.72 0.32
CA ARG A 34 8.31 13.87 1.67
C ARG A 34 7.08 13.00 1.90
N ALA A 35 6.24 12.81 0.89
CA ALA A 35 5.13 11.87 0.98
C ALA A 35 5.64 10.42 1.16
N LEU A 36 6.70 10.02 0.44
CA LEU A 36 7.34 8.72 0.64
C LEU A 36 7.93 8.56 2.06
N VAL A 37 8.57 9.60 2.61
CA VAL A 37 9.08 9.60 3.99
C VAL A 37 7.95 9.37 5.00
N ALA A 38 6.83 10.10 4.86
CA ALA A 38 5.67 9.93 5.75
C ALA A 38 5.10 8.50 5.68
N LEU A 39 4.99 7.95 4.45
CA LEU A 39 4.51 6.59 4.22
C LEU A 39 5.40 5.51 4.87
N CYS A 40 6.71 5.73 4.99
CA CYS A 40 7.64 4.78 5.64
C CYS A 40 7.31 4.52 7.13
N THR A 41 6.54 5.40 7.78
CA THR A 41 6.16 5.28 9.19
C THR A 41 4.68 5.00 9.40
N SER A 42 3.91 4.98 8.32
CA SER A 42 2.47 4.77 8.35
C SER A 42 2.11 3.31 8.28
N ARG A 43 1.00 2.96 8.93
CA ARG A 43 0.25 1.79 8.50
C ARG A 43 -0.43 2.11 7.17
N LEU A 44 -0.42 1.15 6.25
CA LEU A 44 -1.22 1.10 5.02
C LEU A 44 -2.15 -0.12 5.03
N LEU A 45 -3.11 -0.16 4.12
CA LEU A 45 -4.09 -1.25 4.03
C LEU A 45 -4.02 -1.88 2.64
N LEU A 46 -3.71 -3.16 2.58
CA LEU A 46 -3.94 -3.96 1.40
C LEU A 46 -5.44 -4.36 1.37
N PRO A 47 -6.19 -4.03 0.29
CA PRO A 47 -7.55 -4.49 0.14
C PRO A 47 -7.57 -5.97 -0.26
N ILE A 48 -8.37 -6.76 0.45
CA ILE A 48 -8.70 -8.12 0.04
C ILE A 48 -10.21 -8.17 -0.24
N VAL A 49 -10.59 -8.55 -1.45
CA VAL A 49 -11.99 -8.76 -1.84
C VAL A 49 -12.23 -10.25 -2.09
N ALA A 50 -13.48 -10.67 -1.93
CA ALA A 50 -13.90 -11.99 -2.38
C ALA A 50 -13.96 -11.97 -3.91
N SER A 51 -13.16 -12.79 -4.59
CA SER A 51 -13.35 -13.03 -6.02
C SER A 51 -14.55 -13.97 -6.19
N GLY A 52 -15.69 -13.39 -6.58
CA GLY A 52 -16.93 -14.15 -6.73
C GLY A 52 -18.11 -13.28 -7.15
N ASP A 53 -18.01 -12.63 -8.33
CA ASP A 53 -19.11 -12.51 -9.31
C ASP A 53 -18.77 -11.69 -10.58
N GLU A 54 -17.49 -11.37 -10.84
CA GLU A 54 -17.12 -10.68 -12.08
C GLU A 54 -17.00 -11.66 -13.26
N GLY A 55 -18.14 -12.12 -13.77
CA GLY A 55 -18.26 -12.79 -15.06
C GLY A 55 -18.96 -14.15 -15.03
N GLY A 56 -20.27 -14.16 -15.30
CA GLY A 56 -21.01 -15.38 -15.60
C GLY A 56 -22.49 -15.28 -15.25
N ASP A 57 -23.35 -15.64 -16.20
CA ASP A 57 -24.78 -15.82 -16.00
C ASP A 57 -25.02 -16.91 -14.93
N ALA A 58 -25.80 -16.55 -13.90
CA ALA A 58 -26.23 -17.34 -12.73
C ALA A 58 -25.22 -17.55 -11.56
N PRO A 59 -25.69 -17.43 -10.29
CA PRO A 59 -24.89 -17.77 -9.10
C PRO A 59 -24.55 -19.27 -9.08
N ASP A 60 -23.26 -19.60 -8.94
CA ASP A 60 -22.77 -20.96 -8.74
C ASP A 60 -22.60 -21.23 -7.23
N PRO A 61 -23.47 -22.05 -6.61
CA PRO A 61 -23.43 -22.32 -5.16
C PRO A 61 -22.20 -23.14 -4.72
N ASP A 62 -21.45 -23.75 -5.65
CA ASP A 62 -20.24 -24.52 -5.36
C ASP A 62 -18.94 -23.72 -5.60
N ARG A 63 -19.03 -22.48 -6.09
CA ARG A 63 -17.86 -21.62 -6.32
C ARG A 63 -17.35 -21.06 -4.99
N HIS A 64 -16.19 -21.57 -4.55
CA HIS A 64 -15.50 -21.05 -3.38
C HIS A 64 -14.91 -19.67 -3.71
N ALA A 65 -15.26 -18.65 -2.92
CA ALA A 65 -14.64 -17.34 -3.03
C ALA A 65 -13.18 -17.41 -2.57
N GLU A 66 -12.24 -17.14 -3.48
CA GLU A 66 -10.84 -16.92 -3.13
C GLU A 66 -10.68 -15.46 -2.70
N MET A 67 -9.86 -15.22 -1.67
CA MET A 67 -9.61 -13.88 -1.16
C MET A 67 -8.26 -13.43 -1.72
N ALA A 68 -8.27 -12.47 -2.64
CA ALA A 68 -7.06 -12.02 -3.34
C ALA A 68 -6.81 -10.53 -3.15
N ALA A 69 -5.53 -10.15 -3.20
CA ALA A 69 -5.13 -8.76 -3.38
C ALA A 69 -5.66 -8.26 -4.73
N VAL A 70 -6.07 -7.00 -4.79
CA VAL A 70 -6.69 -6.43 -5.98
C VAL A 70 -5.66 -5.65 -6.79
N THR A 71 -5.59 -5.98 -8.08
CA THR A 71 -4.84 -5.22 -9.06
C THR A 71 -5.76 -4.53 -10.06
N LEU A 72 -5.39 -3.32 -10.47
CA LEU A 72 -6.02 -2.60 -11.58
C LEU A 72 -5.07 -2.57 -12.77
N LYS A 73 -5.61 -2.50 -13.99
CA LYS A 73 -4.83 -2.32 -15.21
C LYS A 73 -5.43 -1.19 -16.05
N ASP A 74 -4.59 -0.28 -16.52
CA ASP A 74 -4.94 0.77 -17.47
C ASP A 74 -3.85 0.93 -18.56
N GLU A 75 -3.93 1.97 -19.38
CA GLU A 75 -2.95 2.22 -20.45
C GLU A 75 -1.54 2.55 -19.94
N SER A 76 -1.42 2.95 -18.67
CA SER A 76 -0.16 3.32 -18.02
C SER A 76 0.49 2.17 -17.25
N GLY A 77 -0.22 1.05 -17.05
CA GLY A 77 0.34 -0.17 -16.49
C GLY A 77 -0.61 -0.91 -15.55
N SER A 78 -0.03 -1.77 -14.70
CA SER A 78 -0.74 -2.52 -13.66
C SER A 78 -0.39 -2.02 -12.25
N TYR A 79 -1.41 -1.92 -11.40
CA TYR A 79 -1.29 -1.33 -10.06
C TYR A 79 -1.80 -2.30 -9.00
N LEU A 80 -0.99 -2.54 -7.97
CA LEU A 80 -1.47 -3.06 -6.70
C LEU A 80 -2.14 -1.91 -5.94
N LEU A 81 -3.33 -2.15 -5.39
CA LEU A 81 -4.02 -1.14 -4.59
C LEU A 81 -3.59 -1.17 -3.13
N ALA A 82 -3.47 0.01 -2.53
CA ALA A 82 -3.34 0.20 -1.09
C ALA A 82 -4.12 1.43 -0.64
N PHE A 83 -4.40 1.51 0.66
CA PHE A 83 -5.17 2.62 1.23
C PHE A 83 -4.54 3.17 2.50
N THR A 84 -4.64 4.49 2.67
CA THR A 84 -4.19 5.17 3.89
C THR A 84 -5.15 4.97 5.04
N GLY A 85 -6.44 4.68 4.80
CA GLY A 85 -7.45 4.53 5.87
C GLY A 85 -8.72 3.82 5.41
N TYR A 86 -9.57 3.43 6.36
CA TYR A 86 -10.83 2.71 6.11
C TYR A 86 -11.82 3.55 5.32
N ASP A 87 -11.84 4.86 5.52
CA ASP A 87 -12.68 5.78 4.75
C ASP A 87 -12.35 5.74 3.25
N SER A 88 -11.07 5.80 2.88
CA SER A 88 -10.62 5.68 1.48
C SER A 88 -10.90 4.28 0.91
N LEU A 89 -10.62 3.23 1.68
CA LEU A 89 -10.88 1.85 1.29
C LEU A 89 -12.37 1.61 1.03
N LYS A 90 -13.24 2.06 1.94
CA LYS A 90 -14.69 1.86 1.84
C LYS A 90 -15.36 2.76 0.82
N ALA A 91 -14.78 3.92 0.53
CA ALA A 91 -15.20 4.75 -0.60
C ALA A 91 -14.92 4.06 -1.94
N TRP A 92 -13.84 3.29 -2.04
CA TRP A 92 -13.53 2.48 -3.22
C TRP A 92 -14.40 1.22 -3.31
N GLU A 93 -14.38 0.36 -2.29
CA GLU A 93 -15.14 -0.90 -2.25
C GLU A 93 -15.63 -1.20 -0.83
N ALA A 94 -16.95 -1.09 -0.61
CA ALA A 94 -17.55 -1.25 0.70
C ALA A 94 -17.35 -2.67 1.28
N GLY A 95 -17.27 -3.69 0.42
CA GLY A 95 -17.06 -5.08 0.80
C GLY A 95 -15.60 -5.45 1.11
N ALA A 96 -14.63 -4.60 0.78
CA ALA A 96 -13.21 -4.92 0.92
C ALA A 96 -12.81 -5.11 2.39
N ARG A 97 -12.02 -6.16 2.65
CA ARG A 97 -11.45 -6.45 3.97
C ARG A 97 -10.04 -5.88 4.05
N PRO A 98 -9.74 -5.02 5.05
CA PRO A 98 -8.42 -4.43 5.19
C PRO A 98 -7.42 -5.43 5.79
N VAL A 99 -6.24 -5.52 5.19
CA VAL A 99 -5.06 -6.14 5.80
C VAL A 99 -4.04 -5.04 6.11
N PRO A 100 -3.78 -4.72 7.39
CA PRO A 100 -2.74 -3.76 7.77
C PRO A 100 -1.35 -4.24 7.35
N CYS A 101 -0.62 -3.38 6.64
CA CYS A 101 0.75 -3.62 6.16
C CYS A 101 1.59 -2.35 6.33
N LEU A 102 2.91 -2.52 6.32
CA LEU A 102 3.84 -1.43 6.05
C LEU A 102 4.05 -1.22 4.53
N LEU A 103 4.70 -0.10 4.20
CA LEU A 103 5.08 0.23 2.83
C LEU A 103 6.06 -0.78 2.20
N ASP A 104 7.10 -1.20 2.92
CA ASP A 104 8.08 -2.20 2.45
C ASP A 104 7.41 -3.54 2.15
N GLU A 105 6.55 -4.01 3.06
CA GLU A 105 5.73 -5.21 2.89
C GLU A 105 4.82 -5.12 1.65
N LEU A 106 4.15 -3.97 1.44
CA LEU A 106 3.32 -3.76 0.25
C LEU A 106 4.14 -3.76 -1.04
N CYS A 107 5.23 -3.01 -1.09
CA CYS A 107 6.10 -2.94 -2.27
C CYS A 107 6.67 -4.31 -2.65
N ALA A 108 7.02 -5.16 -1.66
CA ALA A 108 7.46 -6.53 -1.90
C ALA A 108 6.37 -7.45 -2.50
N THR A 109 5.09 -7.09 -2.35
CA THR A 109 3.96 -7.86 -2.92
C THR A 109 3.56 -7.45 -4.33
N VAL A 110 4.05 -6.31 -4.84
CA VAL A 110 3.62 -5.73 -6.13
C VAL A 110 3.86 -6.72 -7.28
N GLU A 111 5.09 -7.23 -7.43
CA GLU A 111 5.44 -8.19 -8.49
C GLU A 111 4.66 -9.51 -8.33
N ALA A 112 4.57 -10.04 -7.11
CA ALA A 112 3.84 -11.28 -6.83
C ALA A 112 2.33 -11.18 -7.14
N ALA A 113 1.78 -9.96 -7.16
CA ALA A 113 0.40 -9.67 -7.53
C ALA A 113 0.20 -9.41 -9.03
N ASP A 114 1.23 -9.60 -9.88
CA ASP A 114 1.20 -9.24 -11.31
C ASP A 114 0.93 -7.73 -11.55
N ALA A 115 1.44 -6.90 -10.65
CA ALA A 115 1.45 -5.45 -10.75
C ALA A 115 2.86 -4.89 -10.99
N GLU A 116 2.94 -3.69 -11.54
CA GLU A 116 4.20 -2.95 -11.76
C GLU A 116 4.35 -1.77 -10.80
N GLN A 117 3.25 -1.29 -10.23
CA GLN A 117 3.18 -0.05 -9.45
C GLN A 117 2.30 -0.24 -8.21
N LEU A 118 2.50 0.59 -7.18
CA LEU A 118 1.63 0.67 -6.02
C LEU A 118 0.78 1.95 -6.13
N LEU A 119 -0.55 1.82 -6.15
CA LEU A 119 -1.49 2.93 -6.17
C LEU A 119 -2.20 3.04 -4.82
N ILE A 120 -2.00 4.17 -4.16
CA ILE A 120 -2.57 4.51 -2.87
C ILE A 120 -3.79 5.40 -3.06
N ASP A 121 -4.89 5.08 -2.36
CA ASP A 121 -6.10 5.90 -2.27
C ASP A 121 -6.73 6.23 -3.63
N VAL A 122 -6.97 5.22 -4.47
CA VAL A 122 -7.56 5.37 -5.81
C VAL A 122 -8.92 6.12 -5.81
N ALA A 123 -9.71 6.00 -4.74
CA ALA A 123 -10.98 6.71 -4.55
C ALA A 123 -10.84 8.04 -3.79
N GLY A 124 -9.61 8.49 -3.53
CA GLY A 124 -9.29 9.69 -2.79
C GLY A 124 -8.97 9.46 -1.31
N PRO A 125 -8.59 10.53 -0.57
CA PRO A 125 -8.76 11.94 -0.96
C PRO A 125 -7.79 12.44 -2.04
N VAL A 126 -6.61 11.84 -2.17
CA VAL A 126 -5.63 12.14 -3.23
C VAL A 126 -4.98 10.83 -3.68
N PRO A 127 -5.17 10.38 -4.93
CA PRO A 127 -4.48 9.22 -5.48
C PRO A 127 -2.97 9.46 -5.54
N PHE A 128 -2.16 8.49 -5.12
CA PHE A 128 -0.71 8.60 -5.08
C PHE A 128 -0.04 7.32 -5.57
N VAL A 129 0.90 7.43 -6.50
CA VAL A 129 1.55 6.28 -7.14
C VAL A 129 3.01 6.18 -6.72
N ILE A 130 3.47 4.97 -6.43
CA ILE A 130 4.88 4.62 -6.23
C ILE A 130 5.27 3.61 -7.31
N ALA A 131 6.34 3.90 -8.03
CA ALA A 131 6.82 3.10 -9.14
C ALA A 131 8.35 3.17 -9.28
N GLY A 132 8.91 2.31 -10.14
CA GLY A 132 10.33 2.32 -10.51
C GLY A 132 11.28 2.10 -9.33
N ASP A 133 12.42 2.80 -9.35
CA ASP A 133 13.51 2.59 -8.39
C ASP A 133 13.08 2.75 -6.93
N ALA A 134 12.17 3.68 -6.62
CA ALA A 134 11.68 3.87 -5.27
C ALA A 134 10.90 2.65 -4.78
N LEU A 135 10.01 2.11 -5.61
CA LEU A 135 9.25 0.89 -5.32
C LEU A 135 10.20 -0.28 -5.05
N GLN A 136 11.21 -0.48 -5.92
CA GLN A 136 12.18 -1.56 -5.74
C GLN A 136 12.96 -1.42 -4.44
N LYS A 137 13.40 -0.20 -4.10
CA LYS A 137 14.12 0.04 -2.84
C LYS A 137 13.26 -0.28 -1.62
N PHE A 138 11.99 0.08 -1.62
CA PHE A 138 11.08 -0.30 -0.54
C PHE A 138 10.89 -1.82 -0.47
N ALA A 139 10.73 -2.49 -1.62
CA ALA A 139 10.63 -3.95 -1.68
C ALA A 139 11.90 -4.64 -1.13
N ASP A 140 13.08 -4.04 -1.33
CA ASP A 140 14.36 -4.53 -0.80
C ASP A 140 14.58 -4.20 0.69
N GLY A 141 13.59 -3.58 1.35
CA GLY A 141 13.59 -3.25 2.77
C GLY A 141 14.26 -1.91 3.13
N PHE A 142 14.58 -1.07 2.14
CA PHE A 142 15.03 0.29 2.42
C PHE A 142 13.88 1.16 2.90
N ARG A 143 14.21 2.22 3.64
CA ARG A 143 13.33 3.32 4.03
C ARG A 143 13.95 4.64 3.64
N LEU A 144 13.09 5.63 3.43
CA LEU A 144 13.52 6.98 3.11
C LEU A 144 13.42 7.85 4.36
N VAL A 145 14.47 8.61 4.66
CA VAL A 145 14.52 9.56 5.78
C VAL A 145 14.90 10.95 5.29
N GLU A 146 14.34 11.97 5.92
CA GLU A 146 14.71 13.39 5.73
C GLU A 146 15.64 13.81 6.89
N PHE A 147 16.74 14.48 6.56
CA PHE A 147 17.67 15.09 7.50
C PHE A 147 17.42 16.61 7.60
N GLU A 148 18.08 17.25 8.56
CA GLU A 148 18.12 18.71 8.61
C GLU A 148 18.66 19.27 7.29
N GLY A 149 18.00 20.30 6.75
CA GLY A 149 18.42 20.95 5.51
C GLY A 149 17.75 20.45 4.22
N GLU A 150 16.66 19.68 4.32
CA GLU A 150 15.92 19.11 3.17
C GLU A 150 16.71 18.05 2.38
N ASP A 151 17.71 17.44 3.02
CA ASP A 151 18.47 16.32 2.45
C ASP A 151 17.76 14.99 2.75
N PHE A 152 17.80 14.06 1.79
CA PHE A 152 17.16 12.75 1.91
C PHE A 152 18.17 11.62 1.75
N ALA A 153 17.98 10.52 2.49
CA ALA A 153 18.76 9.30 2.24
C ALA A 153 17.94 8.03 2.40
N TRP A 154 18.41 7.00 1.71
CA TRP A 154 17.97 5.63 1.90
C TRP A 154 18.71 5.02 3.10
N VAL A 155 17.96 4.40 3.99
CA VAL A 155 18.48 3.63 5.13
C VAL A 155 17.89 2.23 5.09
N LYS A 156 18.66 1.22 5.49
CA LYS A 156 18.20 -0.16 5.66
C LYS A 156 18.79 -0.67 6.98
N TYR A 157 18.04 -1.49 7.70
CA TYR A 157 18.63 -2.19 8.84
C TYR A 157 19.79 -3.05 8.37
N ALA A 158 20.87 -3.12 9.15
CA ALA A 158 21.92 -4.08 8.87
C ALA A 158 21.28 -5.48 8.87
N GLU A 159 21.55 -6.27 7.84
CA GLU A 159 21.25 -7.69 7.90
C GLU A 159 22.17 -8.27 8.97
N ASP A 160 21.60 -8.86 10.03
CA ASP A 160 22.40 -9.58 11.01
C ASP A 160 23.05 -10.75 10.26
N ASP A 161 24.37 -10.68 10.07
CA ASP A 161 25.18 -11.64 9.29
C ASP A 161 25.30 -13.03 9.96
N ASP A 162 24.46 -13.34 10.96
CA ASP A 162 24.50 -14.59 11.73
C ASP A 162 23.10 -15.07 12.12
N ALA A 163 22.60 -16.09 11.41
CA ALA A 163 21.60 -17.06 11.88
C ALA A 163 21.79 -18.42 11.20
#